data_AF-A0A1A8Q1N6-F1
#
_entry.id   AF-A0A1A8Q1N6-F1
#
_cell.length_a   1.000
_cell.length_b   1.000
_cell.length_c   1.000
_cell.angle_alpha   90.00
_cell.angle_beta   90.00
_cell.angle_gamma   90.00
#
_symmetry.space_group_name_H-M   'P 1'
#
loop_
_entity.id
_entity.type
_entity.pdbx_description
1 polymer ?
#
loop_
_entity_poly.entity_id
_entity_poly.type
_entity_poly.pdbx_seq_one_letter_code
_entity_poly.pdbx_strand_id
1 'polypeptide(L)'
;MNLDRLRKRVRQYIDQQQYQSALFWADKIASLSHEDPQDIYWLAQCLYLTSQYHRASHALRSRKLDKLYGACQYLAARCHYAAKEFQQALDILDAEEPANRKLLEQRGKGDVGTESAKDWDMSPASISSSICLLRGKIYDAMDNRPLATSSYKEALKLDVYCFEAFDLLTSHHMLTAQEEKDFLGSLNLNQQCTEEEEELLHFLFENKLKKYNKPSDLVVPEMVNGLQDNLDVVVSLAERHYYNCDFKMCYKLTSMVLVKDPFHANCLPVHIGTLVELGKSNELFYLSHRLVDLYPNNPVSWFAVGCYYLMVGSKNEHARRYLSKATTLERTYGPAWIAYGHSFAVESEHDQAMAAYFTAAQLMKGCHLPMLY
;
A
#
# COMPACT_ATOMS: atom_id res chain seq x y z
N MET A 1 31.46 -2.78 29.53
CA MET A 1 31.18 -1.74 28.51
C MET A 1 29.69 -1.44 28.57
N ASN A 2 29.25 -0.18 28.50
CA ASN A 2 27.81 0.14 28.56
C ASN A 2 27.17 -0.05 27.18
N LEU A 3 26.53 -1.20 26.97
CA LEU A 3 25.90 -1.57 25.70
C LEU A 3 24.66 -0.71 25.40
N ASP A 4 23.92 -0.28 26.42
CA ASP A 4 22.70 0.53 26.24
C ASP A 4 22.99 1.89 25.61
N ARG A 5 24.12 2.51 25.95
CA ARG A 5 24.57 3.74 25.29
C ARG A 5 24.84 3.51 23.80
N LEU A 6 25.41 2.37 23.44
CA LEU A 6 25.67 2.02 22.04
C LEU A 6 24.37 1.68 21.29
N ARG A 7 23.44 0.94 21.91
CA ARG A 7 22.11 0.64 21.36
C ARG A 7 21.34 1.92 21.03
N LYS A 8 21.32 2.89 21.95
CA LYS A 8 20.72 4.22 21.70
C LYS A 8 21.37 4.93 20.53
N ARG A 9 22.69 4.83 20.39
CA ARG A 9 23.43 5.45 19.28
C ARG A 9 23.10 4.81 17.93
N VAL A 10 22.92 3.49 17.88
CA VAL A 10 22.45 2.80 16.67
C VAL A 10 21.05 3.28 16.28
N ARG A 11 20.11 3.36 17.23
CA ARG A 11 18.77 3.90 16.97
C ARG A 11 18.84 5.34 16.42
N GLN A 12 19.65 6.21 17.02
CA GLN A 12 19.87 7.57 16.50
C GLN A 12 20.42 7.61 15.07
N TYR A 13 21.34 6.71 14.71
CA TYR A 13 21.83 6.64 13.33
C TYR A 13 20.77 6.13 12.35
N ILE A 14 19.87 5.24 12.79
CA ILE A 14 18.71 4.83 11.99
C ILE A 14 17.78 6.03 11.78
N ASP A 15 17.46 6.78 12.84
CA ASP A 15 16.60 7.98 12.77
C ASP A 15 17.22 9.08 11.87
N GLN A 16 18.55 9.21 11.89
CA GLN A 16 19.32 10.13 11.03
C GLN A 16 19.59 9.58 9.63
N GLN A 17 19.09 8.38 9.29
CA GLN A 17 19.28 7.71 7.99
C GLN A 17 20.76 7.44 7.64
N GLN A 18 21.64 7.37 8.63
CA GLN A 18 23.05 7.00 8.48
C GLN A 18 23.24 5.48 8.54
N TYR A 19 22.69 4.78 7.55
CA TYR A 19 22.58 3.31 7.59
C TYR A 19 23.92 2.57 7.68
N GLN A 20 24.99 3.09 7.07
CA GLN A 20 26.32 2.48 7.15
C GLN A 20 26.92 2.60 8.56
N SER A 21 26.76 3.76 9.19
CA SER A 21 27.16 3.99 10.59
C SER A 21 26.36 3.09 11.54
N ALA A 22 25.04 3.02 11.34
CA ALA A 22 24.16 2.15 12.12
C ALA A 22 24.58 0.68 12.00
N LEU A 23 24.79 0.20 10.77
CA LEU A 23 25.22 -1.18 10.50
C LEU A 23 26.56 -1.53 11.16
N PHE A 24 27.56 -0.65 11.05
CA PHE A 24 28.87 -0.87 11.67
C PHE A 24 28.78 -1.06 13.18
N TRP A 25 28.03 -0.18 13.86
CA TRP A 25 27.88 -0.26 15.31
C TRP A 25 26.98 -1.41 15.74
N ALA A 26 25.90 -1.71 15.00
CA ALA A 26 25.02 -2.85 15.28
C ALA A 26 25.78 -4.19 15.25
N ASP A 27 26.66 -4.38 14.26
CA ASP A 27 27.51 -5.57 14.15
C ASP A 27 28.44 -5.75 15.37
N LYS A 28 29.06 -4.64 15.82
CA LYS A 28 29.90 -4.66 17.02
C LYS A 28 29.11 -4.91 18.29
N ILE A 29 27.92 -4.33 18.42
CA ILE A 29 27.05 -4.56 19.59
C ILE A 29 26.63 -6.02 19.64
N ALA A 30 26.16 -6.61 18.53
CA ALA A 30 25.74 -8.02 18.48
C ALA A 30 26.86 -8.98 18.89
N SER A 31 28.12 -8.66 18.54
CA SER A 31 29.29 -9.43 18.98
C SER A 31 29.60 -9.21 20.47
N LEU A 32 29.54 -7.97 20.94
CA LEU A 32 29.85 -7.59 22.33
C LEU A 32 28.78 -8.06 23.33
N SER A 33 27.54 -8.23 22.90
CA SER A 33 26.45 -8.77 23.70
C SER A 33 26.36 -10.30 23.68
N HIS A 34 27.33 -10.97 23.07
CA HIS A 34 27.35 -12.43 22.90
C HIS A 34 26.12 -12.96 22.17
N GLU A 35 25.77 -12.31 21.06
CA GLU A 35 24.66 -12.71 20.19
C GLU A 35 23.29 -12.66 20.88
N ASP A 36 23.05 -11.61 21.68
CA ASP A 36 21.73 -11.34 22.25
C ASP A 36 20.67 -11.18 21.14
N PRO A 37 19.49 -11.86 21.23
CA PRO A 37 18.46 -11.83 20.19
C PRO A 37 18.03 -10.42 19.76
N GLN A 38 17.97 -9.47 20.71
CA GLN A 38 17.61 -8.08 20.43
C GLN A 38 18.63 -7.41 19.52
N ASP A 39 19.91 -7.56 19.83
CA ASP A 39 20.98 -6.93 19.06
C ASP A 39 21.14 -7.57 17.68
N ILE A 40 20.86 -8.88 17.56
CA ILE A 40 20.79 -9.56 16.24
C ILE A 40 19.63 -9.03 15.41
N TYR A 41 18.46 -8.81 16.02
CA TYR A 41 17.33 -8.21 15.31
C TYR A 41 17.67 -6.81 14.78
N TRP A 42 18.29 -5.96 15.59
CA TRP A 42 18.69 -4.61 15.14
C TRP A 42 19.79 -4.65 14.08
N LEU A 43 20.72 -5.62 14.15
CA LEU A 43 21.67 -5.87 13.08
C LEU A 43 20.97 -6.28 11.78
N ALA A 44 20.02 -7.21 11.84
CA ALA A 44 19.22 -7.61 10.68
C ALA A 44 18.40 -6.44 10.11
N GLN A 45 17.86 -5.58 10.98
CA GLN A 45 17.15 -4.36 10.58
C GLN A 45 18.07 -3.40 9.81
N CYS A 46 19.30 -3.18 10.28
CA CYS A 46 20.29 -2.37 9.57
C CYS A 46 20.70 -3.00 8.21
N LEU A 47 20.86 -4.33 8.16
CA LEU A 47 21.12 -5.06 6.92
C LEU A 47 19.97 -4.92 5.92
N TYR A 48 18.71 -4.97 6.39
CA TYR A 48 17.53 -4.73 5.56
C TYR A 48 17.50 -3.30 5.00
N LEU A 49 17.75 -2.29 5.83
CA LEU A 49 17.79 -0.87 5.43
C LEU A 49 18.91 -0.55 4.43
N THR A 50 19.99 -1.36 4.42
CA THR A 50 21.07 -1.26 3.43
C THR A 50 20.86 -2.16 2.20
N SER A 51 19.64 -2.67 2.01
CA SER A 51 19.25 -3.56 0.89
C SER A 51 20.00 -4.90 0.83
N GLN A 52 20.59 -5.35 1.94
CA GLN A 52 21.30 -6.62 2.04
C GLN A 52 20.36 -7.74 2.53
N TYR A 53 19.28 -7.97 1.78
CA TYR A 53 18.14 -8.79 2.20
C TYR A 53 18.52 -10.23 2.60
N HIS A 54 19.34 -10.92 1.79
CA HIS A 54 19.75 -12.30 2.11
C HIS A 54 20.61 -12.38 3.36
N ARG A 55 21.47 -11.38 3.62
CA ARG A 55 22.29 -11.33 4.86
C ARG A 55 21.42 -11.11 6.08
N ALA A 56 20.43 -10.22 6.00
CA ALA A 56 19.48 -9.96 7.07
C ALA A 56 18.67 -11.22 7.40
N SER A 57 18.07 -11.87 6.40
CA SER A 57 17.32 -13.11 6.59
C SER A 57 18.20 -14.24 7.16
N HIS A 58 19.41 -14.43 6.61
CA HIS A 58 20.33 -15.45 7.12
C HIS A 58 20.72 -15.21 8.57
N ALA A 59 20.96 -13.96 9.00
CA ALA A 59 21.32 -13.63 10.37
C ALA A 59 20.24 -14.08 11.39
N LEU A 60 18.97 -13.96 11.01
CA LEU A 60 17.82 -14.37 11.83
C LEU A 60 17.59 -15.89 11.79
N ARG A 61 17.57 -16.47 10.58
CA ARG A 61 17.21 -17.88 10.36
C ARG A 61 18.29 -18.86 10.81
N SER A 62 19.57 -18.53 10.63
CA SER A 62 20.69 -19.38 11.09
C SER A 62 20.67 -19.62 12.60
N ARG A 63 20.12 -18.66 13.36
CA ARG A 63 19.96 -18.68 14.81
C ARG A 63 18.56 -19.09 15.26
N LYS A 64 17.67 -19.46 14.32
CA LYS A 64 16.27 -19.86 14.56
C LYS A 64 15.42 -18.79 15.26
N LEU A 65 15.79 -17.51 15.14
CA LEU A 65 15.07 -16.40 15.78
C LEU A 65 13.70 -16.15 15.13
N ASP A 66 13.58 -16.45 13.84
CA ASP A 66 12.34 -16.44 13.06
C ASP A 66 11.26 -17.37 13.63
N LYS A 67 11.66 -18.42 14.36
CA LYS A 67 10.75 -19.34 15.04
C LYS A 67 10.48 -18.97 16.50
N LEU A 68 11.17 -17.98 17.05
CA LEU A 68 11.07 -17.64 18.47
C LEU A 68 10.32 -16.32 18.69
N TYR A 69 10.51 -15.35 17.79
CA TYR A 69 9.97 -14.00 17.92
C TYR A 69 9.21 -13.60 16.65
N GLY A 70 7.98 -13.12 16.81
CA GLY A 70 7.13 -12.70 15.68
C GLY A 70 7.76 -11.55 14.88
N ALA A 71 8.45 -10.62 15.55
CA ALA A 71 9.17 -9.53 14.89
C ALA A 71 10.32 -10.03 13.98
N CYS A 72 11.04 -11.08 14.40
CA CYS A 72 12.08 -11.72 13.60
C CYS A 72 11.49 -12.50 12.42
N GLN A 73 10.37 -13.21 12.64
CA GLN A 73 9.64 -13.90 11.57
C GLN A 73 9.21 -12.91 10.48
N TYR A 74 8.57 -11.82 10.90
CA TYR A 74 8.15 -10.73 10.02
C TYR A 74 9.34 -10.15 9.23
N LEU A 75 10.44 -9.80 9.90
CA LEU A 75 11.59 -9.19 9.24
C LEU A 75 12.26 -10.17 8.26
N ALA A 76 12.39 -11.46 8.62
CA ALA A 76 12.93 -12.49 7.74
C ALA A 76 12.08 -12.66 6.47
N ALA A 77 10.75 -12.76 6.62
CA ALA A 77 9.83 -12.82 5.48
C ALA A 77 9.89 -11.55 4.63
N ARG A 78 9.95 -10.37 5.26
CA ARG A 78 10.04 -9.07 4.59
C ARG A 78 11.32 -8.94 3.75
N CYS A 79 12.42 -9.54 4.19
CA CYS A 79 13.65 -9.60 3.40
C CYS A 79 13.45 -10.39 2.09
N HIS A 80 12.86 -11.58 2.16
CA HIS A 80 12.60 -12.39 0.97
C HIS A 80 11.56 -11.75 0.04
N TYR A 81 10.53 -11.09 0.59
CA TYR A 81 9.59 -10.30 -0.20
C TYR A 81 10.29 -9.16 -0.98
N ALA A 82 11.18 -8.41 -0.32
CA ALA A 82 11.95 -7.35 -0.98
C ALA A 82 12.93 -7.90 -2.04
N ALA A 83 13.43 -9.13 -1.86
CA ALA A 83 14.24 -9.85 -2.85
C ALA A 83 13.41 -10.49 -3.99
N LYS A 84 12.08 -10.32 -4.01
CA LYS A 84 11.14 -10.94 -4.96
C LYS A 84 11.07 -12.48 -4.88
N GLU A 85 11.45 -13.05 -3.74
CA GLU A 85 11.39 -14.48 -3.45
C GLU A 85 10.09 -14.82 -2.69
N PHE A 86 8.94 -14.65 -3.36
CA PHE A 86 7.62 -14.67 -2.72
C PHE A 86 7.28 -16.01 -2.04
N GLN A 87 7.61 -17.14 -2.67
CA GLN A 87 7.36 -18.46 -2.09
C GLN A 87 8.13 -18.65 -0.77
N GLN A 88 9.41 -18.27 -0.73
CA GLN A 88 10.22 -18.38 0.49
C GLN A 88 9.72 -17.46 1.59
N ALA A 89 9.26 -16.25 1.22
CA ALA A 89 8.65 -15.33 2.17
C ALA A 89 7.38 -15.94 2.79
N LEU A 90 6.54 -16.59 1.98
CA LEU A 90 5.34 -17.27 2.45
C LEU A 90 5.68 -18.46 3.36
N ASP A 91 6.63 -19.31 2.96
CA ASP A 91 7.06 -20.47 3.75
C ASP A 91 7.57 -20.06 5.15
N ILE A 92 8.18 -18.87 5.28
CA ILE A 92 8.62 -18.33 6.58
C ILE A 92 7.43 -17.88 7.44
N LEU A 93 6.40 -17.29 6.83
CA LEU A 93 5.19 -16.86 7.55
C LEU A 93 4.30 -18.05 7.93
N ASP A 94 4.30 -19.11 7.14
CA ASP A 94 3.48 -20.31 7.32
C ASP A 94 4.19 -21.41 8.13
N ALA A 95 5.52 -21.29 8.31
CA ALA A 95 6.26 -22.13 9.24
C ALA A 95 5.57 -22.06 10.61
N GLU A 96 5.01 -23.20 11.03
CA GLU A 96 4.10 -23.36 12.17
C GLU A 96 4.34 -22.33 13.27
N GLU A 97 3.26 -21.66 13.69
CA GLU A 97 3.30 -20.83 14.89
C GLU A 97 4.05 -21.60 15.97
N PRO A 98 5.13 -21.03 16.52
CA PRO A 98 5.94 -21.77 17.46
C PRO A 98 5.04 -22.25 18.58
N ALA A 99 5.30 -23.49 19.02
CA ALA A 99 4.66 -24.18 20.14
C ALA A 99 4.49 -23.33 21.42
N ASN A 100 5.10 -22.15 21.47
CA ASN A 100 4.91 -21.11 22.46
C ASN A 100 3.50 -20.52 22.57
N ARG A 101 2.63 -20.48 21.54
CA ARG A 101 1.23 -20.03 21.78
C ARG A 101 0.52 -20.95 22.78
N LYS A 102 0.70 -22.27 22.65
CA LYS A 102 0.14 -23.27 23.58
C LYS A 102 0.76 -23.20 24.98
N LEU A 103 2.04 -22.79 25.10
CA LEU A 103 2.71 -22.64 26.40
C LEU A 103 2.38 -21.30 27.07
N LEU A 104 2.12 -20.23 26.32
CA LEU A 104 1.67 -18.94 26.84
C LEU A 104 0.22 -18.99 27.36
N GLU A 105 -0.67 -19.69 26.66
CA GLU A 105 -2.05 -19.91 27.13
C GLU A 105 -2.11 -20.80 28.39
N GLN A 106 -1.22 -21.78 28.53
CA GLN A 106 -1.13 -22.62 29.73
C GLN A 106 -0.47 -21.92 30.93
N ARG A 107 0.38 -20.90 30.72
CA ARG A 107 1.03 -20.13 31.80
C ARG A 107 0.16 -19.02 32.41
N GLY A 108 -0.99 -18.70 31.81
CA GLY A 108 -1.92 -17.68 32.32
C GLY A 108 -2.65 -17.99 33.64
N LYS A 109 -2.27 -19.06 34.36
CA LYS A 109 -2.90 -19.47 35.64
C LYS A 109 -1.94 -19.52 36.84
N GLY A 110 -0.71 -19.03 36.74
CA GLY A 110 0.27 -19.10 37.84
C GLY A 110 1.08 -17.82 38.03
N ASP A 111 0.70 -17.06 39.05
CA ASP A 111 1.44 -16.12 39.92
C ASP A 111 2.79 -15.49 39.46
N VAL A 112 2.75 -14.14 39.40
CA VAL A 112 3.77 -13.10 39.67
C VAL A 112 5.25 -13.41 39.34
N GLY A 113 5.72 -12.84 38.22
CA GLY A 113 7.12 -12.76 37.82
C GLY A 113 7.31 -12.44 36.33
N THR A 114 6.63 -11.39 35.84
CA THR A 114 6.42 -11.14 34.41
C THR A 114 7.63 -10.49 33.72
N GLU A 115 8.66 -11.27 33.39
CA GLU A 115 9.52 -10.96 32.23
C GLU A 115 8.99 -11.73 31.01
N SER A 116 7.76 -11.40 30.63
CA SER A 116 7.23 -11.76 29.31
C SER A 116 8.15 -11.13 28.27
N ALA A 117 8.58 -11.91 27.28
CA ALA A 117 9.41 -11.47 26.17
C ALA A 117 8.77 -10.23 25.52
N LYS A 118 9.26 -9.04 25.91
CA LYS A 118 8.89 -7.79 25.26
C LYS A 118 9.52 -7.87 23.88
N ASP A 119 8.70 -7.96 22.82
CA ASP A 119 9.13 -7.84 21.42
C ASP A 119 9.60 -6.39 21.15
N TRP A 120 10.64 -5.96 21.86
CA TRP A 120 11.41 -4.74 21.65
C TRP A 120 10.57 -3.50 21.32
N ASP A 121 9.59 -3.21 22.18
CA ASP A 121 8.65 -2.08 22.12
C ASP A 121 7.46 -2.23 21.14
N MET A 122 7.30 -3.39 20.49
CA MET A 122 6.18 -3.69 19.58
C MET A 122 5.08 -4.52 20.25
N SER A 123 3.80 -4.17 20.04
CA SER A 123 2.68 -4.94 20.57
C SER A 123 2.46 -6.22 19.74
N PRO A 124 2.11 -7.36 20.36
CA PRO A 124 1.83 -8.59 19.61
C PRO A 124 0.74 -8.42 18.53
N ALA A 125 -0.25 -7.56 18.77
CA ALA A 125 -1.31 -7.22 17.82
C ALA A 125 -0.75 -6.48 16.59
N SER A 126 0.11 -5.46 16.78
CA SER A 126 0.74 -4.71 15.70
C SER A 126 1.68 -5.55 14.83
N ILE A 127 2.37 -6.52 15.45
CA ILE A 127 3.21 -7.47 14.72
C ILE A 127 2.33 -8.40 13.89
N SER A 128 1.25 -8.92 14.49
CA SER A 128 0.31 -9.81 13.80
C SER A 128 -0.38 -9.12 12.62
N SER A 129 -0.81 -7.86 12.78
CA SER A 129 -1.38 -7.06 11.68
C SER A 129 -0.37 -6.84 10.56
N SER A 130 0.88 -6.51 10.89
CA SER A 130 1.98 -6.35 9.93
C SER A 130 2.31 -7.65 9.18
N ILE A 131 2.25 -8.80 9.85
CA ILE A 131 2.42 -10.12 9.23
C ILE A 131 1.27 -10.40 8.26
N CYS A 132 0.01 -10.18 8.65
CA CYS A 132 -1.13 -10.38 7.76
C CYS A 132 -1.08 -9.44 6.54
N LEU A 133 -0.66 -8.19 6.73
CA LEU A 133 -0.45 -7.24 5.63
C LEU A 133 0.63 -7.74 4.66
N LEU A 134 1.78 -8.20 5.18
CA LEU A 134 2.85 -8.75 4.35
C LEU A 134 2.39 -10.02 3.62
N ARG A 135 1.64 -10.90 4.29
CA ARG A 135 1.03 -12.09 3.67
C ARG A 135 0.10 -11.70 2.52
N GLY A 136 -0.73 -10.67 2.71
CA GLY A 136 -1.57 -10.12 1.66
C GLY A 136 -0.76 -9.63 0.46
N LYS A 137 0.32 -8.88 0.69
CA LYS A 137 1.24 -8.40 -0.36
C LYS A 137 1.94 -9.51 -1.11
N ILE A 138 2.34 -10.58 -0.40
CA ILE A 138 2.93 -11.78 -1.01
C ILE A 138 1.91 -12.46 -1.92
N TYR A 139 0.68 -12.68 -1.43
CA TYR A 139 -0.38 -13.28 -2.25
C TYR A 139 -0.76 -12.42 -3.46
N ASP A 140 -0.80 -11.10 -3.32
CA ASP A 140 -1.10 -10.19 -4.42
C ASP A 140 0.02 -10.24 -5.48
N ALA A 141 1.29 -10.29 -5.06
CA ALA A 141 2.44 -10.46 -5.96
C ALA A 141 2.49 -11.84 -6.64
N MET A 142 1.85 -12.86 -6.05
CA MET A 142 1.69 -14.20 -6.62
C MET A 142 0.39 -14.37 -7.43
N ASP A 143 -0.30 -13.27 -7.77
CA ASP A 143 -1.60 -13.24 -8.47
C ASP A 143 -2.75 -13.97 -7.72
N ASN A 144 -2.60 -14.27 -6.42
CA ASN A 144 -3.62 -14.93 -5.61
C ASN A 144 -4.49 -13.92 -4.84
N ARG A 145 -5.34 -13.22 -5.59
CA ARG A 145 -6.14 -12.11 -5.05
C ARG A 145 -7.16 -12.50 -3.97
N PRO A 146 -7.87 -13.65 -4.03
CA PRO A 146 -8.79 -14.04 -2.96
C PRO A 146 -8.10 -14.13 -1.59
N LEU A 147 -6.92 -14.75 -1.53
CA LEU A 147 -6.15 -14.85 -0.29
C LEU A 147 -5.50 -13.52 0.10
N ALA A 148 -5.14 -12.68 -0.88
CA ALA A 148 -4.66 -11.33 -0.60
C ALA A 148 -5.75 -10.49 0.09
N THR A 149 -6.97 -10.49 -0.45
CA THR A 149 -8.13 -9.78 0.12
C THR A 149 -8.46 -10.27 1.53
N SER A 150 -8.46 -11.58 1.77
CA SER A 150 -8.70 -12.10 3.13
C SER A 150 -7.62 -11.66 4.11
N SER A 151 -6.35 -11.70 3.70
CA SER A 151 -5.21 -11.30 4.53
C SER A 151 -5.20 -9.80 4.85
N TYR A 152 -5.55 -8.94 3.88
CA TYR A 152 -5.69 -7.49 4.12
C TYR A 152 -6.87 -7.18 5.04
N LYS A 153 -8.01 -7.89 4.89
CA LYS A 153 -9.14 -7.76 5.80
C LYS A 153 -8.77 -8.16 7.22
N GLU A 154 -8.01 -9.24 7.40
CA GLU A 154 -7.50 -9.65 8.71
C GLU A 154 -6.53 -8.64 9.31
N ALA A 155 -5.62 -8.07 8.50
CA ALA A 155 -4.69 -7.05 8.95
C ALA A 155 -5.41 -5.84 9.55
N LEU A 156 -6.46 -5.34 8.88
CA LEU A 156 -7.23 -4.18 9.36
C LEU A 156 -8.13 -4.51 10.56
N LYS A 157 -8.60 -5.76 10.69
CA LYS A 157 -9.31 -6.21 11.91
C LYS A 157 -8.41 -6.24 13.14
N LEU A 158 -7.13 -6.58 12.95
CA LEU A 158 -6.12 -6.63 14.02
C LEU A 158 -5.61 -5.24 14.39
N ASP A 159 -5.49 -4.34 13.41
CA ASP A 159 -5.07 -2.96 13.59
C ASP A 159 -5.85 -2.05 12.66
N VAL A 160 -6.83 -1.35 13.24
CA VAL A 160 -7.70 -0.42 12.52
C VAL A 160 -6.93 0.75 11.90
N TYR A 161 -5.76 1.11 12.44
CA TYR A 161 -4.92 2.21 11.92
C TYR A 161 -4.08 1.81 10.71
N CYS A 162 -4.10 0.53 10.30
CA CYS A 162 -3.35 0.03 9.16
C CYS A 162 -3.94 0.52 7.82
N PHE A 163 -3.74 1.80 7.53
CA PHE A 163 -4.24 2.43 6.30
C PHE A 163 -3.69 1.76 5.04
N GLU A 164 -2.47 1.22 5.07
CA GLU A 164 -1.90 0.53 3.91
C GLU A 164 -2.73 -0.70 3.50
N ALA A 165 -3.26 -1.48 4.46
CA ALA A 165 -4.17 -2.59 4.17
C ALA A 165 -5.48 -2.09 3.55
N PHE A 166 -6.04 -1.03 4.11
CA PHE A 166 -7.27 -0.41 3.62
C PHE A 166 -7.09 0.20 2.22
N ASP A 167 -5.95 0.84 1.96
CA ASP A 167 -5.61 1.41 0.67
C ASP A 167 -5.46 0.33 -0.39
N LEU A 168 -4.77 -0.77 -0.12
CA LEU A 168 -4.65 -1.90 -1.06
C LEU A 168 -6.01 -2.54 -1.37
N LEU A 169 -6.93 -2.62 -0.40
CA LEU A 169 -8.29 -3.12 -0.65
C LEU A 169 -9.10 -2.20 -1.59
N THR A 170 -8.98 -0.88 -1.39
CA THR A 170 -9.85 0.14 -2.04
C THR A 170 -9.26 0.72 -3.33
N SER A 171 -7.94 0.80 -3.46
CA SER A 171 -7.23 1.27 -4.67
C SER A 171 -7.23 0.21 -5.77
N HIS A 172 -7.02 -1.07 -5.41
CA HIS A 172 -7.07 -2.19 -6.36
C HIS A 172 -8.50 -2.68 -6.63
N HIS A 173 -9.52 -1.91 -6.20
CA HIS A 173 -10.95 -2.20 -6.37
C HIS A 173 -11.29 -3.68 -6.06
N MET A 174 -10.74 -4.20 -4.95
CA MET A 174 -10.81 -5.63 -4.62
C MET A 174 -12.20 -6.06 -4.14
N LEU A 175 -12.99 -5.09 -3.66
CA LEU A 175 -14.30 -5.28 -3.06
C LEU A 175 -15.37 -4.54 -3.87
N THR A 176 -16.58 -5.08 -3.84
CA THR A 176 -17.79 -4.38 -4.30
C THR A 176 -18.23 -3.34 -3.28
N ALA A 177 -19.00 -2.33 -3.69
CA ALA A 177 -19.51 -1.30 -2.80
C ALA A 177 -20.30 -1.85 -1.58
N GLN A 178 -21.01 -2.98 -1.77
CA GLN A 178 -21.71 -3.65 -0.67
C GLN A 178 -20.72 -4.30 0.30
N GLU A 179 -19.72 -5.02 -0.20
CA GLU A 179 -18.68 -5.65 0.62
C GLU A 179 -17.83 -4.61 1.36
N GLU A 180 -17.57 -3.45 0.77
CA GLU A 180 -16.87 -2.34 1.43
C GLU A 180 -17.66 -1.80 2.62
N LYS A 181 -18.98 -1.60 2.44
CA LYS A 181 -19.87 -1.13 3.50
C LYS A 181 -20.01 -2.16 4.62
N ASP A 182 -20.22 -3.43 4.27
CA ASP A 182 -20.33 -4.52 5.23
C ASP A 182 -19.01 -4.72 5.99
N PHE A 183 -17.88 -4.53 5.31
CA PHE A 183 -16.58 -4.62 5.93
C PHE A 183 -16.32 -3.48 6.92
N LEU A 184 -16.64 -2.23 6.56
CA LEU A 184 -16.51 -1.08 7.47
C LEU A 184 -17.34 -1.29 8.74
N GLY A 185 -18.56 -1.80 8.62
CA GLY A 185 -19.41 -2.15 9.77
C GLY A 185 -18.93 -3.35 10.59
N SER A 186 -18.02 -4.17 10.03
CA SER A 186 -17.44 -5.33 10.73
C SER A 186 -16.19 -5.00 11.55
N LEU A 187 -15.65 -3.78 11.43
CA LEU A 187 -14.47 -3.35 12.17
C LEU A 187 -14.87 -2.96 13.60
N ASN A 188 -14.13 -3.48 14.59
CA ASN A 188 -14.38 -3.20 16.01
C ASN A 188 -13.73 -1.87 16.44
N LEU A 189 -14.14 -0.75 15.82
CA LEU A 189 -13.56 0.58 16.06
C LEU A 189 -13.64 0.95 17.56
N ASN A 190 -14.79 0.71 18.19
CA ASN A 190 -15.09 1.09 19.57
C ASN A 190 -14.23 0.37 20.63
N GLN A 191 -13.58 -0.75 20.26
CA GLN A 191 -12.73 -1.51 21.18
C GLN A 191 -11.25 -1.12 21.07
N GLN A 192 -10.83 -0.59 19.91
CA GLN A 192 -9.43 -0.28 19.62
C GLN A 192 -9.10 1.21 19.70
N CYS A 193 -10.13 2.07 19.63
CA CYS A 193 -9.97 3.52 19.50
C CYS A 193 -10.78 4.25 20.59
N THR A 194 -10.39 5.49 20.86
CA THR A 194 -11.23 6.44 21.61
C THR A 194 -12.41 6.91 20.74
N GLU A 195 -13.45 7.49 21.35
CA GLU A 195 -14.62 8.00 20.62
C GLU A 195 -14.25 9.05 19.55
N GLU A 196 -13.26 9.91 19.84
CA GLU A 196 -12.76 10.92 18.90
C GLU A 196 -12.04 10.28 17.68
N GLU A 197 -11.24 9.25 17.93
CA GLU A 197 -10.53 8.51 16.87
C GLU A 197 -11.47 7.67 16.01
N GLU A 198 -12.53 7.12 16.60
CA GLU A 198 -13.57 6.38 15.90
C GLU A 198 -14.28 7.28 14.86
N GLU A 199 -14.67 8.50 15.25
CA GLU A 199 -15.30 9.45 14.32
C GLU A 199 -14.36 9.86 13.18
N LEU A 200 -13.07 10.09 13.50
CA LEU A 200 -12.03 10.39 12.52
C LEU A 200 -11.85 9.24 11.51
N LEU A 201 -11.64 8.02 11.99
CA LEU A 201 -11.40 6.85 11.14
C LEU A 201 -12.62 6.52 10.29
N HIS A 202 -13.82 6.59 10.87
CA HIS A 202 -15.06 6.39 10.15
C HIS A 202 -15.21 7.43 9.03
N PHE A 203 -14.98 8.71 9.30
CA PHE A 203 -15.02 9.77 8.29
C PHE A 203 -14.01 9.51 7.16
N LEU A 204 -12.75 9.20 7.49
CA LEU A 204 -11.69 8.97 6.49
C LEU A 204 -11.99 7.76 5.60
N PHE A 205 -12.37 6.63 6.19
CA PHE A 205 -12.68 5.41 5.45
C PHE A 205 -13.94 5.60 4.60
N GLU A 206 -15.01 6.13 5.17
CA GLU A 206 -16.25 6.35 4.43
C GLU A 206 -16.06 7.34 3.28
N ASN A 207 -15.29 8.42 3.48
CA ASN A 207 -15.01 9.41 2.44
C ASN A 207 -14.32 8.78 1.23
N LYS A 208 -13.38 7.86 1.47
CA LYS A 208 -12.61 7.14 0.44
C LYS A 208 -13.42 6.03 -0.27
N LEU A 209 -14.43 5.46 0.39
CA LEU A 209 -15.31 4.42 -0.18
C LEU A 209 -16.43 4.98 -1.07
N LYS A 210 -16.91 6.19 -0.78
CA LYS A 210 -18.04 6.83 -1.49
C LYS A 210 -17.72 7.30 -2.93
N LYS A 211 -16.78 6.67 -3.64
CA LYS A 211 -16.31 7.11 -4.99
C LYS A 211 -17.45 7.32 -5.99
N TYR A 212 -18.44 6.43 -5.99
CA TYR A 212 -19.56 6.43 -6.96
C TYR A 212 -20.84 7.12 -6.46
N ASN A 213 -20.83 7.66 -5.25
CA ASN A 213 -22.00 8.36 -4.73
C ASN A 213 -22.13 9.73 -5.40
N LYS A 214 -23.37 10.23 -5.51
CA LYS A 214 -23.62 11.59 -5.98
C LYS A 214 -22.81 12.58 -5.13
N PRO A 215 -22.12 13.56 -5.74
CA PRO A 215 -21.47 14.64 -5.00
C PRO A 215 -22.53 15.36 -4.17
N SER A 216 -22.42 15.25 -2.86
CA SER A 216 -23.10 16.10 -1.89
C SER A 216 -22.07 17.04 -1.29
N ASP A 217 -22.54 18.10 -0.64
CA ASP A 217 -21.67 18.96 0.16
C ASP A 217 -20.84 18.10 1.13
N LEU A 218 -19.55 18.39 1.20
CA LEU A 218 -18.63 17.70 2.10
C LEU A 218 -19.00 18.10 3.54
N VAL A 219 -19.74 17.22 4.21
CA VAL A 219 -20.02 17.37 5.64
C VAL A 219 -18.86 16.76 6.41
N VAL A 220 -17.92 17.61 6.81
CA VAL A 220 -16.85 17.24 7.72
C VAL A 220 -17.36 17.40 9.15
N PRO A 221 -17.27 16.37 10.02
CA PRO A 221 -17.64 16.52 11.42
C PRO A 221 -16.85 17.64 12.10
N GLU A 222 -17.47 18.32 13.07
CA GLU A 222 -16.89 19.50 13.72
C GLU A 222 -15.54 19.18 14.41
N MET A 223 -15.43 17.96 14.97
CA MET A 223 -14.21 17.46 15.59
C MET A 223 -13.01 17.35 14.63
N VAL A 224 -13.27 17.14 13.34
CA VAL A 224 -12.23 16.96 12.31
C VAL A 224 -12.25 18.05 11.25
N ASN A 225 -12.78 19.23 11.59
CA ASN A 225 -12.96 20.37 10.67
C ASN A 225 -11.68 20.78 9.92
N GLY A 226 -10.49 20.59 10.52
CA GLY A 226 -9.20 20.88 9.90
C GLY A 226 -8.89 20.03 8.67
N LEU A 227 -9.63 18.93 8.44
CA LEU A 227 -9.49 18.07 7.28
C LEU A 227 -10.21 18.58 6.03
N GLN A 228 -11.05 19.61 6.14
CA GLN A 228 -11.77 20.16 4.98
C GLN A 228 -10.83 20.63 3.85
N ASP A 229 -9.66 21.16 4.22
CA ASP A 229 -8.65 21.68 3.30
C ASP A 229 -7.55 20.65 2.98
N ASN A 230 -7.65 19.44 3.52
CA ASN A 230 -6.71 18.36 3.27
C ASN A 230 -6.83 17.89 1.81
N LEU A 231 -5.69 17.76 1.14
CA LEU A 231 -5.60 17.40 -0.27
C LEU A 231 -6.25 16.04 -0.58
N ASP A 232 -6.05 15.02 0.27
CA ASP A 232 -6.62 13.67 0.06
C ASP A 232 -8.16 13.67 0.14
N VAL A 233 -8.72 14.50 1.04
CA VAL A 233 -10.17 14.67 1.20
C VAL A 233 -10.76 15.37 -0.02
N VAL A 234 -10.08 16.43 -0.50
CA VAL A 234 -10.48 17.17 -1.70
C VAL A 234 -10.38 16.29 -2.96
N VAL A 235 -9.37 15.42 -3.06
CA VAL A 235 -9.23 14.46 -4.16
C VAL A 235 -10.39 13.47 -4.16
N SER A 236 -10.76 12.92 -2.99
CA SER A 236 -11.94 12.06 -2.87
C SER A 236 -13.23 12.76 -3.36
N LEU A 237 -13.38 14.06 -3.08
CA LEU A 237 -14.50 14.85 -3.61
C LEU A 237 -14.39 15.06 -5.13
N ALA A 238 -13.19 15.33 -5.64
CA ALA A 238 -12.95 15.47 -7.07
C ALA A 238 -13.29 14.17 -7.83
N GLU A 239 -12.94 13.00 -7.29
CA GLU A 239 -13.33 11.69 -7.84
C GLU A 239 -14.85 11.55 -7.97
N ARG A 240 -15.61 11.96 -6.95
CA ARG A 240 -17.09 11.93 -7.04
C ARG A 240 -17.62 12.82 -8.16
N HIS A 241 -17.06 14.02 -8.32
CA HIS A 241 -17.42 14.90 -9.44
C HIS A 241 -17.05 14.28 -10.80
N TYR A 242 -15.91 13.59 -10.88
CA TYR A 242 -15.49 12.87 -12.08
C TYR A 242 -16.50 11.80 -12.47
N TYR A 243 -16.87 10.92 -11.53
CA TYR A 243 -17.85 9.85 -11.79
C TYR A 243 -19.27 10.36 -12.02
N ASN A 244 -19.60 11.55 -11.53
CA ASN A 244 -20.86 12.24 -11.83
C ASN A 244 -20.82 13.07 -13.14
N CYS A 245 -19.75 12.90 -13.94
CA CYS A 245 -19.52 13.60 -15.21
C CYS A 245 -19.43 15.14 -15.10
N ASP A 246 -19.19 15.68 -13.90
CA ASP A 246 -18.90 17.10 -13.70
C ASP A 246 -17.40 17.37 -13.82
N PHE A 247 -16.91 17.24 -15.06
CA PHE A 247 -15.49 17.38 -15.36
C PHE A 247 -14.94 18.78 -15.09
N LYS A 248 -15.78 19.82 -15.15
CA LYS A 248 -15.35 21.21 -14.89
C LYS A 248 -15.03 21.43 -13.42
N MET A 249 -15.89 20.97 -12.51
CA MET A 249 -15.61 21.05 -11.07
C MET A 249 -14.47 20.11 -10.67
N CYS A 250 -14.44 18.89 -11.21
CA CYS A 250 -13.33 17.96 -10.97
C CYS A 250 -11.98 18.58 -11.40
N TYR A 251 -11.90 19.19 -12.57
CA TYR A 251 -10.70 19.89 -13.03
C TYR A 251 -10.30 21.04 -12.10
N LYS A 252 -11.26 21.85 -11.64
CA LYS A 252 -11.00 22.95 -10.70
C LYS A 252 -10.38 22.45 -9.39
N LEU A 253 -10.95 21.38 -8.82
CA LEU A 253 -10.46 20.79 -7.56
C LEU A 253 -9.09 20.14 -7.74
N THR A 254 -8.91 19.30 -8.76
CA THR A 254 -7.63 18.62 -9.02
C THR A 254 -6.52 19.62 -9.36
N SER A 255 -6.82 20.68 -10.11
CA SER A 255 -5.83 21.74 -10.40
C SER A 255 -5.40 22.47 -9.12
N MET A 256 -6.33 22.74 -8.20
CA MET A 256 -6.00 23.34 -6.90
C MET A 256 -5.09 22.42 -6.08
N VAL A 257 -5.35 21.11 -6.09
CA VAL A 257 -4.52 20.11 -5.42
C VAL A 257 -3.11 20.09 -6.02
N LEU A 258 -2.98 20.00 -7.34
CA LEU A 258 -1.67 19.93 -8.01
C LEU A 258 -0.86 21.23 -7.95
N VAL A 259 -1.49 22.38 -7.67
CA VAL A 259 -0.75 23.62 -7.37
C VAL A 259 -0.09 23.55 -5.98
N LYS A 260 -0.75 22.91 -5.00
CA LYS A 260 -0.22 22.75 -3.63
C LYS A 260 0.77 21.58 -3.53
N ASP A 261 0.43 20.45 -4.15
CA ASP A 261 1.25 19.23 -4.23
C ASP A 261 1.31 18.74 -5.69
N PRO A 262 2.35 19.12 -6.45
CA PRO A 262 2.47 18.80 -7.87
C PRO A 262 2.52 17.32 -8.22
N PHE A 263 2.81 16.44 -7.25
CA PHE A 263 3.03 15.01 -7.48
C PHE A 263 2.12 14.13 -6.62
N HIS A 264 0.97 14.66 -6.23
CA HIS A 264 0.01 13.97 -5.41
C HIS A 264 -0.50 12.68 -6.07
N ALA A 265 -0.10 11.51 -5.53
CA ALA A 265 -0.26 10.21 -6.18
C ALA A 265 -1.72 9.86 -6.52
N ASN A 266 -2.66 10.15 -5.62
CA ASN A 266 -4.09 9.86 -5.80
C ASN A 266 -4.78 10.82 -6.77
N CYS A 267 -4.26 12.05 -6.94
CA CYS A 267 -4.86 13.09 -7.77
C CYS A 267 -4.50 12.88 -9.24
N LEU A 268 -3.29 12.41 -9.52
CA LEU A 268 -2.76 12.27 -10.88
C LEU A 268 -3.69 11.45 -11.80
N PRO A 269 -4.17 10.24 -11.44
CA PRO A 269 -5.05 9.47 -12.32
C PRO A 269 -6.35 10.22 -12.67
N VAL A 270 -6.97 10.84 -11.66
CA VAL A 270 -8.23 11.59 -11.80
C VAL A 270 -8.02 12.84 -12.65
N HIS A 271 -6.94 13.57 -12.39
CA HIS A 271 -6.60 14.76 -13.15
C HIS A 271 -6.29 14.42 -14.61
N ILE A 272 -5.51 13.37 -14.88
CA ILE A 272 -5.25 12.88 -16.24
C ILE A 272 -6.57 12.53 -16.94
N GLY A 273 -7.46 11.81 -16.27
CA GLY A 273 -8.80 11.51 -16.78
C GLY A 273 -9.55 12.79 -17.15
N THR A 274 -9.61 13.79 -16.26
CA THR A 274 -10.28 15.07 -16.57
C THR A 274 -9.66 15.83 -17.73
N LEU A 275 -8.33 15.80 -17.87
CA LEU A 275 -7.65 16.49 -18.97
C LEU A 275 -8.01 15.85 -20.32
N VAL A 276 -8.14 14.52 -20.37
CA VAL A 276 -8.58 13.79 -21.56
C VAL A 276 -10.03 14.14 -21.90
N GLU A 277 -10.95 14.05 -20.93
CA GLU A 277 -12.37 14.34 -21.14
C GLU A 277 -12.63 15.81 -21.54
N LEU A 278 -11.82 16.74 -21.04
CA LEU A 278 -11.89 18.16 -21.39
C LEU A 278 -11.08 18.53 -22.66
N GLY A 279 -10.36 17.59 -23.28
CA GLY A 279 -9.56 17.82 -24.48
C GLY A 279 -8.36 18.76 -24.28
N LYS A 280 -7.81 18.83 -23.06
CA LYS A 280 -6.72 19.75 -22.68
C LYS A 280 -5.34 19.19 -23.03
N SER A 281 -5.04 19.11 -24.33
CA SER A 281 -3.84 18.45 -24.85
C SER A 281 -2.51 19.05 -24.40
N ASN A 282 -2.40 20.38 -24.38
CA ASN A 282 -1.17 21.07 -23.99
C ASN A 282 -0.81 20.84 -22.52
N GLU A 283 -1.80 20.88 -21.63
CA GLU A 283 -1.61 20.63 -20.19
C GLU A 283 -1.18 19.18 -19.94
N LEU A 284 -1.85 18.22 -20.58
CA LEU A 284 -1.51 16.80 -20.44
C LEU A 284 -0.14 16.45 -21.04
N PHE A 285 0.25 17.08 -22.15
CA PHE A 285 1.58 16.94 -22.72
C PHE A 285 2.66 17.36 -21.73
N TYR A 286 2.51 18.53 -21.13
CA TYR A 286 3.49 19.07 -20.19
C TYR A 286 3.55 18.23 -18.90
N LEU A 287 2.40 17.83 -18.37
CA LEU A 287 2.32 16.96 -17.18
C LEU A 287 3.00 15.61 -17.44
N SER A 288 2.69 14.96 -18.56
CA SER A 288 3.24 13.64 -18.90
C SER A 288 4.77 13.65 -19.05
N HIS A 289 5.35 14.68 -19.69
CA HIS A 289 6.82 14.81 -19.79
C HIS A 289 7.46 15.00 -18.42
N ARG A 290 6.89 15.90 -17.60
CA ARG A 290 7.38 16.13 -16.23
C ARG A 290 7.33 14.85 -15.38
N LEU A 291 6.25 14.06 -15.49
CA LEU A 291 6.13 12.80 -14.75
C LEU A 291 7.15 11.76 -15.21
N VAL A 292 7.45 11.67 -16.51
CA VAL A 292 8.47 10.76 -17.03
C VAL A 292 9.87 11.17 -16.57
N ASP A 293 10.18 12.47 -16.57
CA ASP A 293 11.48 13.00 -16.15
C ASP A 293 11.78 12.73 -14.67
N LEU A 294 10.74 12.79 -13.81
CA LEU A 294 10.89 12.66 -12.35
C LEU A 294 10.62 11.24 -11.85
N TYR A 295 9.63 10.55 -12.42
CA TYR A 295 9.16 9.24 -11.96
C TYR A 295 9.11 8.23 -13.12
N PRO A 296 10.25 7.85 -13.73
CA PRO A 296 10.28 6.94 -14.87
C PRO A 296 9.87 5.51 -14.53
N ASN A 297 9.95 5.12 -13.26
CA ASN A 297 9.59 3.78 -12.77
C ASN A 297 8.14 3.70 -12.27
N ASN A 298 7.38 4.81 -12.23
CA ASN A 298 6.00 4.82 -11.79
C ASN A 298 5.05 4.59 -12.99
N PRO A 299 4.07 3.66 -12.91
CA PRO A 299 3.10 3.42 -13.99
C PRO A 299 2.29 4.66 -14.37
N VAL A 300 2.00 5.58 -13.43
CA VAL A 300 1.20 6.79 -13.70
C VAL A 300 1.82 7.67 -14.78
N SER A 301 3.15 7.72 -14.86
CA SER A 301 3.88 8.52 -15.84
C SER A 301 3.65 8.02 -17.26
N TRP A 302 3.73 6.71 -17.46
CA TRP A 302 3.52 6.07 -18.77
C TRP A 302 2.04 6.01 -19.14
N PHE A 303 1.16 5.89 -18.14
CA PHE A 303 -0.27 6.07 -18.30
C PHE A 303 -0.60 7.46 -18.84
N ALA A 304 -0.04 8.54 -18.27
CA ALA A 304 -0.24 9.91 -18.74
C ALA A 304 0.19 10.10 -20.21
N VAL A 305 1.36 9.58 -20.59
CA VAL A 305 1.85 9.61 -21.98
C VAL A 305 0.93 8.82 -22.90
N GLY A 306 0.46 7.65 -22.48
CA GLY A 306 -0.49 6.83 -23.21
C GLY A 306 -1.81 7.58 -23.49
N CYS A 307 -2.41 8.15 -22.45
CA CYS A 307 -3.61 8.98 -22.53
C CYS A 307 -3.43 10.20 -23.45
N TYR A 308 -2.27 10.85 -23.40
CA TYR A 308 -1.94 11.94 -24.32
C TYR A 308 -2.02 11.50 -25.78
N TYR A 309 -1.36 10.40 -26.13
CA TYR A 309 -1.36 9.90 -27.51
C TYR A 309 -2.76 9.42 -27.96
N LEU A 310 -3.57 8.85 -27.07
CA LEU A 310 -4.96 8.50 -27.36
C LEU A 310 -5.80 9.72 -27.70
N MET A 311 -5.71 10.78 -26.90
CA MET A 311 -6.45 12.03 -27.12
C MET A 311 -6.02 12.73 -28.42
N VAL A 312 -4.75 12.61 -28.83
CA VAL A 312 -4.27 13.15 -30.12
C VAL A 312 -4.79 12.32 -31.31
N GLY A 313 -5.14 11.04 -31.11
CA GLY A 313 -5.85 10.18 -32.07
C GLY A 313 -5.07 9.70 -33.29
N SER A 314 -4.03 10.41 -33.73
CA SER A 314 -3.24 10.04 -34.93
C SER A 314 -2.17 8.99 -34.69
N LYS A 315 -1.93 8.60 -33.42
CA LYS A 315 -0.73 7.84 -32.98
C LYS A 315 -1.07 6.74 -31.97
N ASN A 316 -2.11 5.95 -32.25
CA ASN A 316 -2.60 4.90 -31.35
C ASN A 316 -1.57 3.76 -31.13
N GLU A 317 -0.71 3.45 -32.10
CA GLU A 317 0.41 2.51 -31.91
C GLU A 317 1.38 2.99 -30.81
N HIS A 318 1.69 4.29 -30.79
CA HIS A 318 2.52 4.86 -29.73
C HIS A 318 1.82 4.84 -28.37
N ALA A 319 0.52 5.14 -28.34
CA ALA A 319 -0.28 4.99 -27.12
C ALA A 319 -0.19 3.57 -26.56
N ARG A 320 -0.42 2.55 -27.40
CA ARG A 320 -0.32 1.13 -27.05
C ARG A 320 1.03 0.77 -26.46
N ARG A 321 2.13 1.24 -27.06
CA ARG A 321 3.49 0.96 -26.57
C ARG A 321 3.72 1.51 -25.15
N TYR A 322 3.27 2.73 -24.87
CA TYR A 322 3.46 3.34 -23.54
C TYR A 322 2.48 2.79 -22.50
N LEU A 323 1.26 2.48 -22.88
CA LEU A 323 0.28 1.83 -22.00
C LEU A 323 0.70 0.39 -21.65
N SER A 324 1.22 -0.36 -22.62
CA SER A 324 1.83 -1.66 -22.37
C SER A 324 3.00 -1.54 -21.39
N LYS A 325 3.85 -0.50 -21.55
CA LYS A 325 4.91 -0.23 -20.56
C LYS A 325 4.34 0.02 -19.16
N ALA A 326 3.26 0.79 -19.03
CA ALA A 326 2.61 1.03 -17.74
C ALA A 326 2.12 -0.28 -17.11
N THR A 327 1.45 -1.15 -17.87
CA THR A 327 0.94 -2.44 -17.36
C THR A 327 2.05 -3.46 -17.08
N THR A 328 3.21 -3.36 -17.72
CA THR A 328 4.39 -4.18 -17.36
C THR A 328 5.09 -3.72 -16.09
N LEU A 329 5.05 -2.42 -15.77
CA LEU A 329 5.60 -1.88 -14.52
C LEU A 329 4.74 -2.29 -13.34
N GLU A 330 3.42 -2.14 -13.49
CA GLU A 330 2.45 -2.55 -12.49
C GLU A 330 1.25 -3.21 -13.16
N ARG A 331 1.13 -4.52 -12.97
CA ARG A 331 0.04 -5.32 -13.57
C ARG A 331 -1.32 -4.99 -12.94
N THR A 332 -1.34 -4.57 -11.68
CA THR A 332 -2.54 -4.22 -10.90
C THR A 332 -3.09 -2.83 -11.23
N TYR A 333 -2.38 -2.03 -12.03
CA TYR A 333 -2.77 -0.66 -12.35
C TYR A 333 -3.96 -0.60 -13.32
N GLY A 334 -5.17 -0.62 -12.75
CA GLY A 334 -6.44 -0.73 -13.47
C GLY A 334 -6.69 0.32 -14.56
N PRO A 335 -6.46 1.63 -14.32
CA PRO A 335 -6.69 2.66 -15.33
C PRO A 335 -5.88 2.47 -16.63
N ALA A 336 -4.65 1.91 -16.55
CA ALA A 336 -3.88 1.64 -17.76
C ALA A 336 -4.48 0.51 -18.60
N TRP A 337 -5.08 -0.52 -18.00
CA TRP A 337 -5.75 -1.57 -18.76
C TRP A 337 -7.00 -1.06 -19.48
N ILE A 338 -7.76 -0.15 -18.86
CA ILE A 338 -8.90 0.51 -19.52
C ILE A 338 -8.40 1.32 -20.72
N ALA A 339 -7.40 2.19 -20.53
CA ALA A 339 -6.84 2.97 -21.62
C ALA A 339 -6.22 2.09 -22.72
N TYR A 340 -5.64 0.94 -22.36
CA TYR A 340 -5.13 -0.04 -23.31
C TYR A 340 -6.26 -0.65 -24.14
N GLY A 341 -7.41 -0.98 -23.53
CA GLY A 341 -8.62 -1.39 -24.25
C GLY A 341 -9.14 -0.31 -25.20
N HIS A 342 -9.22 0.95 -24.74
CA HIS A 342 -9.65 2.08 -25.58
C HIS A 342 -8.76 2.21 -26.83
N SER A 343 -7.46 1.99 -26.70
CA SER A 343 -6.51 2.10 -27.82
C SER A 343 -6.83 1.15 -28.98
N PHE A 344 -7.30 -0.07 -28.67
CA PHE A 344 -7.74 -1.05 -29.68
C PHE A 344 -9.16 -0.79 -30.16
N ALA A 345 -10.05 -0.36 -29.26
CA ALA A 345 -11.43 -0.07 -29.60
C ALA A 345 -11.56 1.06 -30.65
N VAL A 346 -10.74 2.10 -30.54
CA VAL A 346 -10.70 3.21 -31.52
C VAL A 346 -10.24 2.76 -32.90
N GLU A 347 -9.39 1.72 -32.98
CA GLU A 347 -8.93 1.12 -34.24
C GLU A 347 -9.82 -0.03 -34.74
N SER A 348 -10.94 -0.32 -34.05
CA SER A 348 -11.84 -1.45 -34.33
C SER A 348 -11.20 -2.84 -34.21
N GLU A 349 -10.12 -2.97 -33.41
CA GLU A 349 -9.51 -4.25 -33.03
C GLU A 349 -10.27 -4.85 -31.83
N HIS A 350 -11.46 -5.41 -32.09
CA HIS A 350 -12.40 -5.82 -31.03
C HIS A 350 -11.89 -6.95 -30.12
N ASP A 351 -11.19 -7.95 -30.66
CA ASP A 351 -10.72 -9.11 -29.88
C ASP A 351 -9.66 -8.68 -28.84
N GLN A 352 -8.70 -7.84 -29.25
CA GLN A 352 -7.69 -7.27 -28.37
C GLN A 352 -8.30 -6.33 -27.33
N ALA A 353 -9.26 -5.50 -27.74
CA ALA A 353 -9.97 -4.60 -26.83
C ALA A 353 -10.70 -5.38 -25.73
N MET A 354 -11.44 -6.44 -26.11
CA MET A 354 -12.18 -7.29 -25.19
C MET A 354 -11.24 -8.00 -24.21
N ALA A 355 -10.09 -8.49 -24.67
CA ALA A 355 -9.08 -9.09 -23.80
C ALA A 355 -8.56 -8.08 -22.75
N ALA A 356 -8.30 -6.84 -23.15
CA ALA A 356 -7.86 -5.78 -22.23
C ALA A 356 -8.95 -5.42 -21.20
N TYR A 357 -10.20 -5.22 -21.63
CA TYR A 357 -11.29 -4.93 -20.68
C TYR A 357 -11.58 -6.09 -19.74
N PHE A 358 -11.49 -7.33 -20.23
CA PHE A 358 -11.64 -8.51 -19.38
C PHE A 358 -10.57 -8.56 -18.28
N THR A 359 -9.31 -8.26 -18.61
CA THR A 359 -8.25 -8.15 -17.59
C THR A 359 -8.51 -7.00 -16.62
N ALA A 360 -8.98 -5.84 -17.10
CA ALA A 360 -9.36 -4.72 -16.25
C ALA A 360 -10.51 -5.09 -15.29
N ALA A 361 -11.52 -5.82 -15.76
CA ALA A 361 -12.65 -6.29 -14.94
C ALA A 361 -12.23 -7.29 -13.86
N GLN A 362 -11.29 -8.21 -14.19
CA GLN A 362 -10.71 -9.13 -13.21
C GLN A 362 -9.89 -8.39 -12.13
N LEU A 363 -9.21 -7.31 -12.54
CA LEU A 363 -8.41 -6.47 -11.66
C LEU A 363 -9.23 -5.46 -10.86
N MET A 364 -10.41 -5.07 -11.32
CA MET A 364 -11.24 -4.06 -10.65
C MET A 364 -12.67 -4.54 -10.46
N LYS A 365 -12.85 -5.51 -9.55
CA LYS A 365 -14.17 -6.09 -9.25
C LYS A 365 -15.17 -5.06 -8.73
N GLY A 366 -14.69 -4.08 -7.97
CA GLY A 366 -15.50 -2.96 -7.46
C GLY A 366 -15.81 -1.88 -8.49
N CYS A 367 -15.20 -1.94 -9.68
CA CYS A 367 -15.38 -0.93 -10.71
C CYS A 367 -16.34 -1.44 -11.78
N HIS A 368 -17.41 -0.70 -12.04
CA HIS A 368 -18.33 -1.01 -13.14
C HIS A 368 -17.80 -0.54 -14.51
N LEU A 369 -16.77 0.32 -14.55
CA LEU A 369 -16.27 0.92 -15.79
C LEU A 369 -15.83 -0.10 -16.85
N PRO A 370 -15.07 -1.17 -16.52
CA PRO A 370 -14.65 -2.14 -17.53
C PRO A 370 -15.82 -2.89 -18.19
N MET A 371 -16.98 -2.96 -17.54
CA MET A 371 -18.18 -3.64 -18.06
C MET A 371 -19.02 -2.74 -18.99
N LEU A 372 -18.70 -1.45 -19.08
CA LEU A 372 -19.39 -0.51 -19.97
C LEU A 372 -18.91 -0.58 -21.42
N TYR A 373 -17.72 -1.16 -21.63
CA TYR A 373 -17.04 -1.28 -22.93
C TYR A 373 -16.91 -2.76 -23.31
#